data_AF-A0A8T5RJU5-F1
#
_entry.id   AF-A0A8T5RJU5-F1
#
_cell.length_a   1.000
_cell.length_b   1.000
_cell.length_c   1.000
_cell.angle_alpha   90.00
_cell.angle_beta   90.00
_cell.angle_gamma   90.00
#
_symmetry.space_group_name_H-M   'P 1'
#
loop_
_entity.id
_entity.type
_entity.pdbx_description
1 polymer ?
#
loop_
_entity_poly.entity_id
_entity_poly.type
_entity_poly.pdbx_seq_one_letter_code
_entity_poly.pdbx_strand_id
1 'polypeptide(L)'
;MSNFFNVKLFTPWDSLNSKTLTQVKLFSLQNIFKSFPVIEPEFFDDLLSNLYKFKHYSWTECVKRIVGPKTEDYDISSFNFIWAYDDQNRMYQFLFQKIEEKKTSQAILVALAPPELGKLFKQYKDEAILRILSLLNNPKKMKFVMVLAPEGKSIAEEQQFFQVGNKDLEKLKFNAMLKQMPNIKGKWFPEYSPRCPSCNRVIVEIKGFNVGLLKLKCPYCGCQTS
;
A
#
# COMPACT_ATOMS: atom_id res chain seq x y z
N MET A 1 12.73 22.48 -2.51
CA MET A 1 11.54 21.66 -2.17
C MET A 1 10.73 21.43 -3.44
N SER A 2 10.16 20.25 -3.63
CA SER A 2 9.32 19.96 -4.80
C SER A 2 7.94 20.59 -4.62
N ASN A 3 7.29 21.03 -5.70
CA ASN A 3 5.91 21.50 -5.70
C ASN A 3 4.92 20.40 -6.15
N PHE A 4 5.41 19.16 -6.27
CA PHE A 4 4.71 18.08 -6.94
C PHE A 4 4.63 16.83 -6.07
N PHE A 5 3.47 16.18 -6.13
CA PHE A 5 3.29 14.77 -5.80
C PHE A 5 3.84 13.91 -6.93
N ASN A 6 4.47 12.79 -6.57
CA ASN A 6 4.88 11.76 -7.51
C ASN A 6 4.01 10.52 -7.26
N VAL A 7 3.17 10.18 -8.23
CA VAL A 7 2.36 8.97 -8.21
C VAL A 7 3.03 7.93 -9.09
N LYS A 8 3.39 6.78 -8.52
CA LYS A 8 3.93 5.64 -9.25
C LYS A 8 2.84 4.60 -9.45
N LEU A 9 2.63 4.20 -10.70
CA LEU A 9 1.55 3.32 -11.10
C LEU A 9 1.96 2.37 -12.23
N PHE A 10 1.31 1.22 -12.30
CA PHE A 10 1.35 0.36 -13.49
C PHE A 10 0.36 0.86 -14.54
N THR A 11 0.64 0.62 -15.81
CA THR A 11 -0.19 1.04 -16.93
C THR A 11 -0.73 -0.19 -17.67
N PRO A 12 -1.70 -0.94 -17.10
CA PRO A 12 -2.17 -2.21 -17.68
C PRO A 12 -2.82 -2.04 -19.06
N TRP A 13 -3.30 -0.84 -19.39
CA TRP A 13 -3.82 -0.50 -20.72
C TRP A 13 -2.73 -0.29 -21.78
N ASP A 14 -1.47 -0.09 -21.38
CA ASP A 14 -0.34 -0.05 -22.30
C ASP A 14 0.30 -1.44 -22.37
N SER A 15 -0.07 -2.21 -23.40
CA SER A 15 0.41 -3.58 -23.57
C SER A 15 1.93 -3.71 -23.58
N LEU A 16 2.65 -2.70 -24.07
CA LEU A 16 4.12 -2.69 -24.17
C LEU A 16 4.77 -2.45 -22.80
N ASN A 17 4.10 -1.66 -21.95
CA ASN A 17 4.62 -1.15 -20.70
C ASN A 17 3.83 -1.62 -19.47
N SER A 18 2.96 -2.62 -19.64
CA SER A 18 2.01 -3.10 -18.61
C SER A 18 2.64 -3.48 -17.27
N LYS A 19 3.91 -3.93 -17.30
CA LYS A 19 4.69 -4.29 -16.10
C LYS A 19 5.70 -3.22 -15.67
N THR A 20 5.79 -2.11 -16.41
CA THR A 20 6.73 -1.04 -16.10
C THR A 20 6.06 -0.01 -15.20
N LEU A 21 6.80 0.41 -14.18
CA LEU A 21 6.32 1.40 -13.24
C LEU A 21 6.46 2.80 -13.84
N THR A 22 5.34 3.43 -14.15
CA THR A 22 5.29 4.80 -14.67
C THR A 22 5.15 5.79 -13.52
N GLN A 23 5.78 6.96 -13.65
CA GLN A 23 5.67 8.04 -12.68
C GLN A 23 4.94 9.24 -13.29
N VAL A 24 3.89 9.68 -12.61
CA VAL A 24 3.12 10.89 -12.94
C VAL A 24 3.42 11.95 -11.89
N LYS A 25 3.69 13.19 -12.34
CA LYS A 25 3.91 14.34 -11.47
C LYS A 25 2.65 15.20 -11.43
N LEU A 26 2.10 15.40 -10.23
CA LEU A 26 0.89 16.19 -10.00
C LEU A 26 1.24 17.41 -9.16
N PHE A 27 0.83 18.59 -9.61
CA PHE A 27 1.06 19.84 -8.91
C PHE A 27 0.24 19.90 -7.62
N SER A 28 0.92 20.14 -6.50
CA SER A 28 0.27 20.21 -5.19
C SER A 28 -0.60 21.46 -5.06
N LEU A 29 -1.85 21.26 -4.64
CA LEU A 29 -2.78 22.36 -4.39
C LEU A 29 -2.43 23.18 -3.15
N GLN A 30 -1.52 22.71 -2.29
CA GLN A 30 -0.98 23.49 -1.17
C GLN A 30 -0.32 24.79 -1.63
N ASN A 31 0.15 24.83 -2.89
CA ASN A 31 0.75 26.02 -3.49
C ASN A 31 -0.27 27.04 -4.01
N ILE A 32 -1.55 26.67 -4.07
CA ILE A 32 -2.65 27.51 -4.59
C ILE A 32 -3.57 27.93 -3.45
N PHE A 33 -3.97 26.98 -2.61
CA PHE A 33 -4.89 27.19 -1.52
C PHE A 33 -4.20 27.06 -0.17
N LYS A 34 -4.67 27.82 0.82
CA LYS A 34 -4.22 27.67 2.22
C LYS A 34 -4.73 26.37 2.85
N SER A 35 -5.90 25.92 2.42
CA SER A 35 -6.57 24.69 2.82
C SER A 35 -7.00 23.93 1.56
N PHE A 36 -6.90 22.60 1.58
CA PHE A 36 -7.31 21.81 0.44
C PHE A 36 -8.84 21.82 0.27
N PRO A 37 -9.36 21.86 -0.98
CA PRO A 37 -10.79 21.73 -1.23
C PRO A 37 -11.29 20.35 -0.78
N VAL A 38 -12.39 20.33 -0.02
CA VAL A 38 -13.13 19.12 0.32
C VAL A 38 -14.21 18.92 -0.74
N ILE A 39 -14.27 17.72 -1.29
CA ILE A 39 -15.22 17.34 -2.33
C ILE A 39 -16.30 16.47 -1.71
N GLU A 40 -17.54 16.86 -1.99
CA GLU A 40 -18.73 16.24 -1.43
C GLU A 40 -19.00 14.84 -2.02
N PRO A 41 -19.70 13.96 -1.27
CA PRO A 41 -19.99 12.59 -1.69
C PRO A 41 -20.71 12.49 -3.04
N GLU A 42 -21.61 13.43 -3.35
CA GLU A 42 -22.46 13.40 -4.54
C GLU A 42 -21.63 13.35 -5.83
N PHE A 43 -20.47 14.01 -5.84
CA PHE A 43 -19.54 13.92 -6.97
C PHE A 43 -19.07 12.48 -7.20
N PHE A 44 -18.72 11.77 -6.14
CA PHE A 44 -18.21 10.40 -6.21
C PHE A 44 -19.32 9.39 -6.48
N ASP A 45 -20.53 9.63 -5.95
CA ASP A 45 -21.70 8.79 -6.22
C ASP A 45 -22.11 8.87 -7.70
N ASP A 46 -22.11 10.08 -8.28
CA ASP A 46 -22.34 10.29 -9.71
C ASP A 46 -21.24 9.64 -10.56
N LEU A 47 -19.97 9.78 -10.15
CA LEU A 47 -18.85 9.16 -10.85
C LEU A 47 -18.96 7.63 -10.83
N LEU A 48 -19.32 7.05 -9.68
CA LEU A 48 -19.56 5.61 -9.52
C LEU A 48 -20.73 5.13 -10.37
N SER A 49 -21.82 5.89 -10.41
CA SER A 49 -22.96 5.65 -11.31
C SER A 49 -22.53 5.63 -12.78
N ASN A 50 -21.64 6.55 -13.17
CA ASN A 50 -21.11 6.61 -14.53
C ASN A 50 -20.20 5.41 -14.86
N LEU A 51 -19.38 4.94 -13.92
CA LEU A 51 -18.54 3.74 -14.08
C LEU A 51 -19.36 2.49 -14.43
N TYR A 52 -20.55 2.33 -13.86
CA TYR A 52 -21.43 1.20 -14.18
C TYR A 52 -22.20 1.36 -15.49
N LYS A 53 -22.42 2.59 -15.94
CA LYS A 53 -23.32 2.88 -17.09
C LYS A 53 -22.58 3.09 -18.41
N PHE A 54 -21.37 3.66 -18.39
CA PHE A 54 -20.69 4.13 -19.59
C PHE A 54 -19.34 3.46 -19.77
N LYS A 55 -19.13 2.81 -20.92
CA LYS A 55 -17.89 2.05 -21.22
C LYS A 55 -16.61 2.90 -21.21
N HIS A 56 -16.71 4.20 -21.45
CA HIS A 56 -15.58 5.13 -21.43
C HIS A 56 -15.27 5.65 -20.02
N TYR A 57 -16.02 5.22 -19.01
CA TYR A 57 -15.67 5.35 -17.60
C TYR A 57 -15.15 3.99 -17.13
N SER A 58 -13.98 3.95 -16.50
CA SER A 58 -13.38 2.70 -16.05
C SER A 58 -12.68 2.83 -14.71
N TRP A 59 -12.58 1.70 -14.01
CA TRP A 59 -11.88 1.55 -12.74
C TRP A 59 -10.70 0.60 -12.93
N THR A 60 -9.55 0.91 -12.35
CA THR A 60 -8.37 0.05 -12.43
C THR A 60 -7.53 0.20 -11.17
N GLU A 61 -7.16 -0.91 -10.55
CA GLU A 61 -6.19 -0.93 -9.46
C GLU A 61 -4.78 -0.96 -10.06
N CYS A 62 -4.02 0.11 -9.88
CA CYS A 62 -2.64 0.16 -10.40
C CYS A 62 -1.70 1.11 -9.65
N VAL A 63 -2.18 1.89 -8.68
CA VAL A 63 -1.34 2.81 -7.91
C VAL A 63 -0.51 2.03 -6.91
N LYS A 64 0.81 2.25 -6.93
CA LYS A 64 1.79 1.50 -6.13
C LYS A 64 2.59 2.34 -5.14
N ARG A 65 2.66 3.66 -5.32
CA ARG A 65 3.32 4.57 -4.37
C ARG A 65 2.90 6.00 -4.61
N ILE A 66 2.73 6.76 -3.53
CA ILE A 66 2.46 8.20 -3.59
C ILE A 66 3.49 8.90 -2.70
N VAL A 67 4.30 9.78 -3.30
CA VAL A 67 5.29 10.59 -2.58
C VAL A 67 4.93 12.06 -2.69
N GLY A 68 4.81 12.73 -1.55
CA GLY A 68 4.46 14.14 -1.48
C GLY A 68 5.57 15.13 -1.81
N PRO A 69 5.24 16.43 -1.81
CA PRO A 69 6.16 17.51 -2.19
C PRO A 69 7.37 17.69 -1.24
N LYS A 70 7.21 17.28 0.03
CA LYS A 70 8.24 17.28 1.08
C LYS A 70 8.89 15.89 1.25
N THR A 71 8.79 15.03 0.24
CA THR A 71 9.34 13.65 0.23
C THR A 71 8.71 12.68 1.22
N GLU A 72 7.53 13.04 1.74
CA GLU A 72 6.70 12.19 2.58
C GLU A 72 6.11 11.03 1.76
N ASP A 73 6.19 9.82 2.29
CA ASP A 73 5.55 8.64 1.70
C ASP A 73 4.16 8.46 2.32
N TYR A 74 3.14 8.35 1.48
CA TYR A 74 1.77 8.21 1.93
C TYR A 74 1.28 6.77 1.83
N ASP A 75 0.44 6.37 2.78
CA ASP A 75 -0.38 5.18 2.61
C ASP A 75 -1.26 5.36 1.37
N ILE A 76 -1.12 4.46 0.41
CA ILE A 76 -1.85 4.51 -0.85
C ILE A 76 -3.33 4.19 -0.66
N SER A 77 -3.72 3.42 0.36
CA SER A 77 -5.09 2.91 0.56
C SER A 77 -6.14 4.02 0.62
N SER A 78 -5.75 5.17 1.17
CA SER A 78 -6.59 6.36 1.32
C SER A 78 -6.68 7.21 0.06
N PHE A 79 -6.09 6.83 -1.08
CA PHE A 79 -6.06 7.67 -2.27
C PHE A 79 -6.84 7.10 -3.45
N ASN A 80 -7.37 8.01 -4.26
CA ASN A 80 -7.89 7.72 -5.60
C ASN A 80 -7.26 8.71 -6.59
N PHE A 81 -6.84 8.23 -7.75
CA PHE A 81 -6.27 9.05 -8.81
C PHE A 81 -7.20 9.03 -10.04
N ILE A 82 -7.75 10.17 -10.43
CA ILE A 82 -8.58 10.29 -11.64
C ILE A 82 -7.68 10.75 -12.79
N TRP A 83 -7.79 10.06 -13.92
CA TRP A 83 -7.20 10.45 -15.19
C TRP A 83 -8.29 10.48 -16.26
N ALA A 84 -8.55 11.65 -16.82
CA ALA A 84 -9.58 11.87 -17.80
C ALA A 84 -9.12 12.68 -19.01
N TYR A 85 -9.83 12.50 -20.12
CA TYR A 85 -9.77 13.34 -21.30
C TYR A 85 -11.18 13.68 -21.76
N ASP A 86 -11.41 14.93 -22.12
CA ASP A 86 -12.68 15.35 -22.69
C ASP A 86 -12.72 15.24 -24.22
N ASP A 87 -13.88 15.57 -24.79
CA ASP A 87 -14.14 15.62 -26.24
C ASP A 87 -13.29 16.67 -26.99
N GLN A 88 -12.70 17.62 -26.27
CA GLN A 88 -11.77 18.64 -26.78
C GLN A 88 -10.29 18.23 -26.63
N ASN A 89 -10.01 16.97 -26.24
CA ASN A 89 -8.68 16.44 -25.96
C ASN A 89 -7.92 17.20 -24.86
N ARG A 90 -8.62 17.84 -23.93
CA ARG A 90 -8.03 18.42 -22.71
C ARG A 90 -7.87 17.32 -21.68
N MET A 91 -6.67 17.21 -21.12
CA MET A 91 -6.35 16.24 -20.08
C MET A 91 -6.67 16.79 -18.69
N TYR A 92 -7.22 15.93 -17.84
CA TYR A 92 -7.47 16.22 -16.44
C TYR A 92 -6.93 15.07 -15.59
N GLN A 93 -6.10 15.40 -14.61
CA GLN A 93 -5.53 14.46 -13.67
C GLN A 93 -5.71 15.02 -12.26
N PHE A 94 -6.28 14.22 -11.35
CA PHE A 94 -6.62 14.67 -10.01
C PHE A 94 -6.32 13.59 -8.98
N LEU A 95 -5.62 13.96 -7.92
CA LEU A 95 -5.36 13.09 -6.79
C LEU A 95 -6.26 13.49 -5.62
N PHE A 96 -7.05 12.52 -5.14
CA PHE A 96 -7.96 12.66 -4.02
C PHE A 96 -7.49 11.81 -2.85
N GLN A 97 -7.58 12.37 -1.65
CA GLN A 97 -7.37 11.65 -0.39
C GLN A 97 -8.72 11.48 0.31
N LYS A 98 -9.16 10.24 0.51
CA LYS A 98 -10.38 9.88 1.23
C LYS A 98 -10.29 10.38 2.68
N ILE A 99 -11.40 10.88 3.20
CA ILE A 99 -11.55 11.22 4.61
C ILE A 99 -12.16 10.00 5.31
N GLU A 100 -11.48 9.43 6.30
CA GLU A 100 -11.98 8.29 7.08
C GLU A 100 -13.05 8.72 8.10
N GLU A 101 -14.20 9.18 7.61
CA GLU A 101 -15.39 9.35 8.43
C GLU A 101 -16.43 8.28 8.07
N LYS A 102 -16.94 7.60 9.09
CA LYS A 102 -17.64 6.30 9.04
C LYS A 102 -18.88 6.21 8.13
N LYS A 103 -19.28 7.26 7.39
CA LYS A 103 -20.49 7.28 6.54
C LYS A 103 -20.46 8.19 5.31
N THR A 104 -19.38 8.91 5.01
CA THR A 104 -19.38 9.88 3.90
C THR A 104 -18.27 9.58 2.89
N SER A 105 -18.61 9.48 1.60
CA SER A 105 -17.66 9.35 0.49
C SER A 105 -16.91 10.65 0.20
N GLN A 106 -16.57 11.44 1.23
CA GLN A 106 -15.86 12.71 1.07
C GLN A 106 -14.38 12.46 0.81
N ALA A 107 -13.79 13.33 -0.01
CA ALA A 107 -12.37 13.31 -0.24
C ALA A 107 -11.80 14.71 -0.44
N ILE A 108 -10.54 14.86 -0.07
CA ILE A 108 -9.77 16.08 -0.21
C ILE A 108 -9.08 16.05 -1.57
N LEU A 109 -9.25 17.11 -2.36
CA LEU A 109 -8.47 17.28 -3.58
C LEU A 109 -7.08 17.82 -3.24
N VAL A 110 -6.03 17.00 -3.40
CA VAL A 110 -4.67 17.33 -2.93
C VAL A 110 -3.73 17.79 -4.04
N ALA A 111 -3.90 17.27 -5.26
CA ALA A 111 -3.01 17.58 -6.37
C ALA A 111 -3.72 17.44 -7.72
N LEU A 112 -3.18 18.12 -8.73
CA LEU A 112 -3.74 18.09 -10.08
C LEU A 112 -2.67 18.15 -11.18
N ALA A 113 -3.05 17.75 -12.38
CA ALA A 113 -2.32 18.06 -13.61
C ALA A 113 -3.32 18.22 -14.78
N PRO A 114 -2.98 19.00 -15.81
CA PRO A 114 -1.73 19.75 -15.97
C PRO A 114 -1.66 21.01 -15.08
N PRO A 115 -0.46 21.58 -14.82
CA PRO A 115 -0.29 22.72 -13.89
C PRO A 115 -1.11 23.97 -14.25
N GLU A 116 -1.48 24.13 -15.52
CA GLU A 116 -2.34 25.20 -16.03
C GLU A 116 -3.72 25.19 -15.35
N LEU A 117 -4.26 24.02 -15.02
CA LEU A 117 -5.49 23.91 -14.22
C LEU A 117 -5.33 24.56 -12.84
N GLY A 118 -4.12 24.49 -12.28
CA GLY A 118 -3.79 25.14 -11.02
C GLY A 118 -3.89 26.67 -11.09
N LYS A 119 -3.54 27.27 -12.24
CA LYS A 119 -3.71 28.70 -12.48
C LYS A 119 -5.20 29.06 -12.53
N LEU A 120 -6.00 28.23 -13.20
CA LEU A 120 -7.44 28.41 -13.32
C LEU A 120 -8.13 28.29 -11.95
N PHE A 121 -7.73 27.32 -11.12
CA PHE A 121 -8.21 27.17 -9.74
C PHE A 121 -7.78 28.34 -8.84
N LYS A 122 -6.58 28.88 -9.03
CA LYS A 122 -6.14 30.06 -8.30
C LYS A 122 -6.98 31.30 -8.64
N GLN A 123 -7.32 31.47 -9.91
CA GLN A 123 -8.06 32.64 -10.40
C GLN A 123 -9.55 32.59 -10.06
N TYR A 124 -10.19 31.44 -10.26
CA TYR A 124 -11.65 31.30 -10.17
C TYR A 124 -12.11 30.44 -8.99
N LYS A 125 -11.19 29.86 -8.21
CA LYS A 125 -11.45 29.14 -6.95
C LYS A 125 -12.53 28.06 -7.11
N ASP A 126 -13.55 28.11 -6.26
CA ASP A 126 -14.59 27.08 -6.12
C ASP A 126 -15.44 26.94 -7.39
N GLU A 127 -15.69 28.03 -8.12
CA GLU A 127 -16.45 27.99 -9.38
C GLU A 127 -15.73 27.15 -10.43
N ALA A 128 -14.40 27.27 -10.50
CA ALA A 128 -13.60 26.48 -11.41
C ALA A 128 -13.57 25.00 -11.01
N ILE A 129 -13.43 24.72 -9.72
CA ILE A 129 -13.45 23.36 -9.19
C ILE A 129 -14.78 22.71 -9.54
N LEU A 130 -15.90 23.36 -9.20
CA LEU A 130 -17.25 22.88 -9.48
C LEU A 130 -17.44 22.60 -10.99
N ARG A 131 -17.09 23.55 -11.85
CA ARG A 131 -17.22 23.37 -13.31
C ARG A 131 -16.43 22.19 -13.84
N ILE A 132 -15.21 21.97 -13.36
CA ILE A 132 -14.41 20.82 -13.82
C ILE A 132 -14.95 19.52 -13.25
N LEU A 133 -15.32 19.45 -11.98
CA LEU A 133 -15.90 18.24 -11.40
C LEU A 133 -17.24 17.88 -12.06
N SER A 134 -18.09 18.87 -12.38
CA SER A 134 -19.30 18.65 -13.18
C SER A 134 -18.99 18.18 -14.61
N LEU A 135 -17.90 18.65 -15.23
CA LEU A 135 -17.46 18.16 -16.54
C LEU A 135 -17.07 16.68 -16.47
N LEU A 136 -16.30 16.27 -15.45
CA LEU A 136 -15.90 14.87 -15.26
C LEU A 136 -17.10 13.93 -15.13
N ASN A 137 -18.21 14.40 -14.56
CA ASN A 137 -19.46 13.65 -14.43
C ASN A 137 -20.42 13.82 -15.62
N ASN A 138 -19.98 14.37 -16.76
CA ASN A 138 -20.79 14.51 -17.96
C ASN A 138 -20.34 13.54 -19.08
N PRO A 139 -20.97 12.35 -19.21
CA PRO A 139 -20.53 11.32 -20.15
C PRO A 139 -20.60 11.75 -21.62
N LYS A 140 -21.42 12.75 -21.97
CA LYS A 140 -21.50 13.26 -23.34
C LYS A 140 -20.31 14.10 -23.74
N LYS A 141 -19.59 14.66 -22.77
CA LYS A 141 -18.43 15.54 -22.97
C LYS A 141 -17.09 14.85 -22.68
N MET A 142 -17.14 13.62 -22.16
CA MET A 142 -15.92 12.88 -21.81
C MET A 142 -15.56 11.88 -22.91
N LYS A 143 -14.31 11.91 -23.33
CA LYS A 143 -13.73 10.88 -24.20
C LYS A 143 -13.40 9.63 -23.39
N PHE A 144 -12.80 9.84 -22.21
CA PHE A 144 -12.68 8.80 -21.19
C PHE A 144 -12.46 9.39 -19.80
N VAL A 145 -12.81 8.60 -18.78
CA VAL A 145 -12.46 8.82 -17.38
C VAL A 145 -11.97 7.48 -16.79
N MET A 146 -10.77 7.47 -16.25
CA MET A 146 -10.21 6.34 -15.51
C MET A 146 -10.07 6.72 -14.05
N VAL A 147 -10.62 5.90 -13.17
CA VAL A 147 -10.39 5.98 -11.73
C VAL A 147 -9.35 4.92 -11.38
N LEU A 148 -8.19 5.38 -10.97
CA LEU A 148 -7.01 4.59 -10.67
C LEU A 148 -6.86 4.46 -9.17
N ALA A 149 -7.00 3.22 -8.71
CA ALA A 149 -7.06 2.87 -7.31
C ALA A 149 -5.76 2.21 -6.84
N PRO A 150 -5.55 2.14 -5.52
CA PRO A 150 -4.42 1.45 -4.90
C PRO A 150 -4.44 -0.03 -5.25
N GLU A 151 -3.28 -0.57 -5.62
CA GLU A 151 -3.15 -2.00 -5.94
C GLU A 151 -2.31 -2.69 -4.88
N GLY A 152 -2.96 -3.43 -3.98
CA GLY A 152 -2.27 -4.15 -2.91
C GLY A 152 -1.49 -3.23 -1.97
N LYS A 153 -0.31 -3.69 -1.54
CA LYS A 153 0.60 -2.91 -0.69
C LYS A 153 1.41 -1.92 -1.53
N SER A 154 1.84 -0.83 -0.91
CA SER A 154 2.75 0.09 -1.57
C SER A 154 4.14 -0.53 -1.74
N ILE A 155 4.91 -0.04 -2.72
CA ILE A 155 6.30 -0.48 -2.93
C ILE A 155 7.16 -0.24 -1.68
N ALA A 156 6.90 0.84 -0.95
CA ALA A 156 7.63 1.15 0.27
C ALA A 156 7.35 0.10 1.36
N GLU A 157 6.09 -0.31 1.53
CA GLU A 157 5.69 -1.37 2.46
C GLU A 157 6.29 -2.72 2.04
N GLU A 158 6.18 -3.09 0.75
CA GLU A 158 6.76 -4.33 0.23
C GLU A 158 8.26 -4.41 0.52
N GLN A 159 9.00 -3.32 0.29
CA GLN A 159 10.43 -3.26 0.58
C GLN A 159 10.75 -3.43 2.07
N GLN A 160 9.92 -2.89 2.97
CA GLN A 160 10.08 -3.11 4.42
C GLN A 160 9.85 -4.58 4.78
N PHE A 161 8.83 -5.24 4.21
CA PHE A 161 8.60 -6.68 4.41
C PHE A 161 9.78 -7.53 3.91
N PHE A 162 10.36 -7.20 2.74
CA PHE A 162 11.55 -7.88 2.24
C PHE A 162 12.78 -7.65 3.13
N GLN A 163 12.96 -6.46 3.71
CA GLN A 163 14.04 -6.19 4.65
C GLN A 163 13.88 -6.97 5.97
N VAL A 164 12.66 -7.11 6.47
CA VAL A 164 12.36 -7.96 7.65
C VAL A 164 12.65 -9.42 7.31
N GLY A 165 12.21 -9.91 6.16
CA GLY A 165 12.50 -11.28 5.69
C GLY A 165 14.00 -11.57 5.54
N ASN A 166 14.79 -10.61 5.05
CA ASN A 166 16.25 -10.76 4.97
C ASN A 166 16.93 -10.77 6.35
N LYS A 167 16.50 -9.93 7.30
CA LYS A 167 17.01 -9.98 8.68
C LYS A 167 16.65 -11.30 9.37
N ASP A 168 15.47 -11.84 9.11
CA ASP A 168 15.05 -13.12 9.67
C ASP A 168 15.75 -14.30 8.98
N LEU A 169 16.03 -14.21 7.67
CA LEU A 169 16.90 -15.14 6.95
C LEU A 169 18.35 -15.06 7.45
N GLU A 170 18.86 -13.87 7.77
CA GLU A 170 20.19 -13.69 8.38
C GLU A 170 20.22 -14.27 9.80
N LYS A 171 19.18 -14.09 10.61
CA LYS A 171 19.06 -14.76 11.92
C LYS A 171 18.96 -16.27 11.80
N LEU A 172 18.24 -16.79 10.79
CA LEU A 172 18.17 -18.23 10.52
C LEU A 172 19.52 -18.78 10.05
N LYS A 173 20.23 -18.06 9.18
CA LYS A 173 21.59 -18.41 8.74
C LYS A 173 22.59 -18.32 9.90
N PHE A 174 22.49 -17.29 10.75
CA PHE A 174 23.32 -17.14 11.95
C PHE A 174 23.03 -18.26 12.96
N ASN A 175 21.77 -18.61 13.20
CA ASN A 175 21.40 -19.74 14.06
C ASN A 175 21.86 -21.08 13.48
N ALA A 176 21.79 -21.27 12.16
CA ALA A 176 22.32 -22.45 11.49
C ALA A 176 23.86 -22.50 11.57
N MET A 177 24.54 -21.37 11.44
CA MET A 177 25.98 -21.23 11.60
C MET A 177 26.42 -21.50 13.04
N LEU A 178 25.70 -21.00 14.04
CA LEU A 178 25.95 -21.29 15.45
C LEU A 178 25.83 -22.79 15.74
N LYS A 179 24.81 -23.47 15.18
CA LYS A 179 24.69 -24.94 15.28
C LYS A 179 25.87 -25.68 14.64
N GLN A 180 26.58 -25.04 13.71
CA GLN A 180 27.74 -25.60 13.01
C GLN A 180 29.10 -25.15 13.59
N MET A 181 29.11 -24.37 14.67
CA MET A 181 30.33 -23.90 15.31
C MET A 181 30.44 -24.49 16.72
N PRO A 182 31.59 -25.09 17.09
CA PRO A 182 31.82 -25.48 18.46
C PRO A 182 31.92 -24.25 19.36
N ASN A 183 31.42 -24.35 20.59
CA ASN A 183 31.57 -23.28 21.57
C ASN A 183 33.04 -23.06 21.97
N ILE A 184 33.31 -22.03 22.78
CA ILE A 184 34.65 -21.65 23.30
C ILE A 184 35.40 -22.79 24.04
N LYS A 185 34.75 -23.94 24.27
CA LYS A 185 35.33 -25.15 24.87
C LYS A 185 35.44 -26.32 23.87
N GLY A 186 35.30 -26.08 22.56
CA GLY A 186 35.41 -27.08 21.51
C GLY A 186 34.20 -28.04 21.39
N LYS A 187 33.08 -27.76 22.06
CA LYS A 187 31.90 -28.64 22.06
C LYS A 187 30.82 -28.12 21.13
N TRP A 188 30.37 -28.96 20.19
CA TRP A 188 29.20 -28.69 19.35
C TRP A 188 27.95 -28.55 20.24
N PHE A 189 27.01 -27.67 19.86
CA PHE A 189 25.76 -27.47 20.61
C PHE A 189 25.14 -28.83 20.94
N PRO A 190 24.80 -29.14 22.21
CA PRO A 190 24.29 -30.47 22.53
C PRO A 190 22.96 -30.67 21.82
N GLU A 191 22.80 -31.79 21.12
CA GLU A 191 21.47 -32.39 20.94
C GLU A 191 20.96 -32.69 22.35
N TYR A 192 20.28 -31.72 22.96
CA TYR A 192 19.57 -31.93 24.21
C TYR A 192 18.34 -32.79 23.91
N SER A 193 18.57 -34.08 23.67
CA SER A 193 17.56 -35.09 23.92
C SER A 193 17.57 -35.33 25.43
N PRO A 194 16.60 -34.79 26.19
CA PRO A 194 16.60 -34.92 27.64
C PRO A 194 16.62 -36.41 28.02
N ARG A 195 17.46 -36.77 28.99
CA ARG A 195 17.46 -38.11 29.59
C ARG A 195 16.54 -38.11 30.80
N CYS A 196 15.80 -39.20 30.99
CA CYS A 196 14.99 -39.35 32.19
C CYS A 196 15.92 -39.48 33.41
N PRO A 197 15.74 -38.69 34.48
CA PRO A 197 16.59 -38.77 35.68
C PRO A 197 16.45 -40.08 36.45
N SER A 198 15.35 -40.82 36.26
CA SER A 198 15.11 -42.09 36.95
C SER A 198 15.67 -43.30 36.18
N CYS A 199 15.47 -43.38 34.87
CA CYS A 199 15.89 -44.56 34.08
C CYS A 199 17.08 -44.29 33.13
N ASN A 200 17.57 -43.05 33.10
CA ASN A 200 18.70 -42.56 32.30
C ASN A 200 18.58 -42.80 30.78
N ARG A 201 17.40 -43.19 30.28
CA ARG A 201 17.12 -43.35 28.85
C ARG A 201 16.88 -42.00 28.19
N VAL A 202 17.37 -41.88 26.96
CA VAL A 202 17.16 -40.72 26.10
C VAL A 202 15.70 -40.66 25.68
N ILE A 203 15.03 -39.54 25.92
CA ILE A 203 13.64 -39.34 25.53
C ILE A 203 13.63 -38.79 24.09
N VAL A 204 13.38 -39.68 23.13
CA VAL A 204 13.52 -39.40 21.69
C VAL A 204 12.20 -38.93 21.05
N GLU A 205 11.06 -39.17 21.69
CA GLU A 205 9.71 -38.91 21.17
C GLU A 205 9.15 -37.53 21.52
N ILE A 206 10.00 -36.51 21.56
CA ILE A 206 9.57 -35.13 21.87
C ILE A 206 9.37 -34.35 20.56
N LYS A 207 8.49 -34.84 19.68
CA LYS A 207 7.99 -34.04 18.55
C LYS A 207 6.85 -33.16 19.05
N GLY A 208 7.14 -31.90 19.35
CA GLY A 208 6.13 -30.86 19.59
C GLY A 208 6.07 -30.29 21.02
N PHE A 209 7.19 -29.77 21.53
CA PHE A 209 7.16 -29.00 22.79
C PHE A 209 7.06 -27.50 22.51
N ASN A 210 5.83 -26.98 22.60
CA ASN A 210 5.57 -25.61 22.97
C ASN A 210 5.86 -25.47 24.47
N VAL A 211 6.70 -24.50 24.83
CA VAL A 211 7.09 -24.24 26.22
C VAL A 211 5.89 -23.63 26.95
N GLY A 212 5.17 -24.46 27.71
CA GLY A 212 4.05 -24.04 28.55
C GLY A 212 3.53 -25.15 29.47
N LEU A 213 3.92 -25.11 30.75
CA LEU A 213 3.16 -25.61 31.92
C LEU A 213 2.55 -27.04 31.90
N LEU A 214 3.25 -28.07 31.40
CA LEU A 214 2.79 -29.46 31.57
C LEU A 214 3.89 -30.40 32.07
N LYS A 215 3.59 -31.10 33.18
CA LYS A 215 4.43 -32.09 33.84
C LYS A 215 4.84 -33.20 32.87
N LEU A 216 6.14 -33.38 32.66
CA LEU A 216 6.71 -34.38 31.76
C LEU A 216 6.69 -35.77 32.43
N LYS A 217 5.96 -36.74 31.86
CA LYS A 217 5.98 -38.14 32.28
C LYS A 217 6.87 -38.94 31.32
N CYS A 218 7.89 -39.62 31.83
CA CYS A 218 8.75 -40.48 31.02
C CYS A 218 7.95 -41.67 30.46
N PRO A 219 7.98 -41.94 29.14
CA PRO A 219 7.23 -43.05 28.54
C PRO A 219 7.81 -44.43 28.93
N TYR A 220 9.10 -44.49 29.32
CA TYR A 220 9.77 -45.75 29.63
C TYR A 220 9.67 -46.19 31.09
N CYS A 221 9.60 -45.26 32.04
CA CYS A 221 9.53 -45.59 33.48
C CYS A 221 8.41 -44.88 34.25
N GLY A 222 7.62 -44.02 33.59
CA GLY A 222 6.49 -43.33 34.21
C GLY A 222 6.85 -42.21 35.20
N CYS A 223 8.15 -41.91 35.39
CA CYS A 223 8.60 -40.85 36.28
C CYS A 223 8.12 -39.47 35.80
N GLN A 224 7.52 -38.67 36.70
CA GLN A 224 7.12 -37.29 36.43
C GLN A 224 8.13 -36.32 37.04
N THR A 225 8.69 -35.42 36.23
CA THR A 225 9.45 -34.27 36.75
C THR A 225 8.50 -33.09 36.89
N SER A 226 8.32 -32.64 38.14
CA SER A 226 7.55 -31.44 38.52
C SER A 226 8.17 -30.17 37.95
#